data_AF-A0A8T3S4D4-F1
#
_entry.id   AF-A0A8T3S4D4-F1
#
_cell.length_a   1.000
_cell.length_b   1.000
_cell.length_c   1.000
_cell.angle_alpha   90.00
_cell.angle_beta   90.00
_cell.angle_gamma   90.00
#
_symmetry.space_group_name_H-M   'P 1'
#
loop_
_entity.id
_entity.type
_entity.pdbx_description
1 polymer ?
#
loop_
_entity_poly.entity_id
_entity_poly.type
_entity_poly.pdbx_seq_one_letter_code
_entity_poly.pdbx_strand_id
1 'polypeptide(L)'
;MDFGSGNTRSVLRALEAIGADARLVATPAGIEEAERLVLPGVGAAPSAVHELKARGLWEPVRRWGLDGRPLLGLCLGAQLLLDGSDEGGAPGLGLIAGRCRAFPAVADGGPRQVPHIGWNEVRTDAGAFDAYFVHGFWLDADPAAVT
;
A
#
# COMPACT_ATOMS: atom_id res chain seq x y z
N MET A 1 2.12 0.98 -10.75
CA MET A 1 0.72 1.03 -11.20
C MET A 1 0.18 2.44 -11.11
N ASP A 2 -0.70 2.80 -12.04
CA ASP A 2 -1.48 4.04 -12.01
C ASP A 2 -2.97 3.70 -12.16
N PHE A 3 -3.72 3.88 -11.08
CA PHE A 3 -5.18 3.74 -11.05
C PHE A 3 -5.87 5.07 -10.69
N GLY A 4 -5.19 6.21 -10.90
CA GLY A 4 -5.74 7.53 -10.61
C GLY A 4 -5.60 7.99 -9.16
N SER A 5 -4.91 7.22 -8.31
CA SER A 5 -4.54 7.63 -6.96
C SER A 5 -3.06 7.34 -6.68
N GLY A 6 -2.38 8.29 -6.04
CA GLY A 6 -0.99 8.17 -5.60
C GLY A 6 -0.07 9.19 -6.25
N ASN A 7 1.07 9.43 -5.61
CA ASN A 7 2.16 10.22 -6.20
C ASN A 7 3.06 9.31 -7.06
N THR A 8 2.52 8.85 -8.19
CA THR A 8 3.21 7.93 -9.11
C THR A 8 4.50 8.52 -9.66
N ARG A 9 4.56 9.85 -9.85
CA ARG A 9 5.76 10.55 -10.32
C ARG A 9 6.93 10.41 -9.35
N SER A 10 6.72 10.66 -8.05
CA SER A 10 7.81 10.50 -7.07
C SER A 10 8.30 9.05 -6.98
N VAL A 11 7.38 8.08 -7.07
CA VAL A 11 7.74 6.65 -7.07
C VAL A 11 8.59 6.30 -8.30
N LEU A 12 8.18 6.74 -9.50
CA LEU A 12 8.98 6.54 -10.71
C LEU A 12 10.38 7.15 -10.58
N ARG A 13 10.50 8.40 -10.09
CA ARG A 13 11.80 9.04 -9.88
C ARG A 13 12.68 8.27 -8.89
N ALA A 14 12.11 7.72 -7.83
CA ALA A 14 12.85 6.90 -6.87
C ALA A 14 13.36 5.60 -7.50
N LEU A 15 12.55 4.96 -8.34
CA LEU A 15 12.95 3.74 -9.08
C LEU A 15 14.02 4.05 -10.14
N GLU A 16 13.87 5.15 -10.89
CA GLU A 16 14.89 5.62 -11.84
C GLU A 16 16.22 5.91 -11.14
N ALA A 17 16.19 6.52 -9.94
CA ALA A 17 17.40 6.87 -9.19
C ALA A 17 18.22 5.64 -8.75
N ILE A 18 17.59 4.47 -8.62
CA ILE A 18 18.27 3.19 -8.33
C ILE A 18 18.57 2.38 -9.61
N GLY A 19 18.35 2.95 -10.79
CA GLY A 19 18.63 2.33 -12.08
C GLY A 19 17.59 1.32 -12.55
N ALA A 20 16.39 1.31 -11.95
CA ALA A 20 15.32 0.42 -12.39
C ALA A 20 14.64 0.96 -13.66
N ASP A 21 14.38 0.08 -14.63
CA ASP A 21 13.51 0.37 -15.76
C ASP A 21 12.04 0.28 -15.32
N ALA A 22 11.49 1.43 -14.94
CA ALA A 22 10.14 1.53 -14.40
C ALA A 22 9.24 2.31 -15.35
N ARG A 23 8.06 1.75 -15.64
CA ARG A 23 7.01 2.40 -16.42
C ARG A 23 5.69 2.43 -15.67
N LEU A 24 4.84 3.39 -16.00
CA LEU A 24 3.46 3.38 -15.54
C LEU A 24 2.65 2.31 -16.27
N VAL A 25 1.81 1.63 -15.50
CA VAL A 25 0.90 0.60 -15.96
C VAL A 25 -0.48 0.94 -15.43
N ALA A 26 -1.43 1.12 -16.34
CA ALA A 26 -2.82 1.46 -16.05
C ALA A 26 -3.83 0.52 -16.72
N THR A 27 -3.35 -0.60 -17.30
CA THR A 27 -4.16 -1.58 -18.01
C THR A 27 -3.83 -3.00 -17.56
N PRO A 28 -4.77 -3.96 -17.65
CA PRO A 28 -4.50 -5.37 -17.32
C PRO A 28 -3.33 -5.96 -18.12
N ALA A 29 -3.27 -5.72 -19.43
CA ALA A 29 -2.18 -6.21 -20.27
C ALA A 29 -0.81 -5.70 -19.82
N GLY A 30 -0.72 -4.42 -19.43
CA GLY A 30 0.52 -3.86 -18.91
C GLY A 30 0.92 -4.46 -17.56
N ILE A 31 -0.03 -4.95 -16.75
CA ILE A 31 0.29 -5.67 -15.50
C ILE A 31 0.92 -7.01 -15.85
N GLU A 32 0.37 -7.74 -16.82
CA GLU A 32 0.87 -9.07 -17.19
C GLU A 32 2.30 -9.05 -17.71
N GLU A 33 2.64 -8.03 -18.52
CA GLU A 33 3.97 -7.79 -19.09
C GLU A 33 5.05 -7.40 -18.06
N ALA A 34 4.66 -7.02 -16.83
CA ALA A 34 5.61 -6.60 -15.82
C ALA A 34 6.32 -7.80 -15.18
N GLU A 35 7.56 -7.59 -14.72
CA GLU A 35 8.30 -8.56 -13.90
C GLU A 35 8.06 -8.37 -12.40
N ARG A 36 7.86 -7.11 -11.99
CA ARG A 36 7.61 -6.69 -10.60
C ARG A 36 6.54 -5.62 -10.60
N LEU A 37 5.67 -5.61 -9.58
CA LEU A 37 4.58 -4.65 -9.49
C LEU A 37 4.75 -3.75 -8.27
N VAL A 38 4.59 -2.44 -8.46
CA VAL A 38 4.48 -1.48 -7.37
C VAL A 38 3.06 -0.91 -7.39
N LEU A 39 2.34 -1.06 -6.28
CA LEU A 39 1.02 -0.51 -6.02
C LEU A 39 1.15 0.68 -5.06
N PRO A 40 1.31 1.91 -5.57
CA PRO A 40 1.26 3.11 -4.73
C PRO A 40 -0.19 3.50 -4.44
N GLY A 41 -0.42 4.36 -3.44
CA GLY A 41 -1.73 5.00 -3.29
C GLY A 41 -1.77 6.05 -2.18
N VAL A 42 -2.69 7.00 -2.31
CA VAL A 42 -3.02 8.01 -1.29
C VAL A 42 -4.53 8.17 -1.18
N GLY A 43 -5.02 8.73 -0.07
CA GLY A 43 -6.45 8.90 0.16
C GLY A 43 -7.06 7.65 0.82
N ALA A 44 -8.34 7.39 0.52
CA ALA A 44 -9.15 6.43 1.27
C ALA A 44 -9.28 5.06 0.60
N ALA A 45 -9.30 3.99 1.40
CA ALA A 45 -9.44 2.61 0.94
C ALA A 45 -10.71 2.35 0.09
N PRO A 46 -11.92 2.81 0.46
CA PRO A 46 -13.10 2.62 -0.39
C PRO A 46 -12.95 3.23 -1.78
N SER A 47 -12.34 4.42 -1.88
CA SER A 47 -12.12 5.12 -3.15
C SER A 47 -11.12 4.37 -4.02
N ALA A 48 -10.02 3.85 -3.44
CA ALA A 48 -9.05 3.08 -4.20
C ALA A 48 -9.61 1.73 -4.68
N VAL A 49 -10.39 1.03 -3.85
CA VAL A 49 -11.11 -0.20 -4.25
C VAL A 49 -12.05 0.11 -5.41
N HIS A 50 -12.80 1.21 -5.33
CA HIS A 50 -13.70 1.65 -6.40
C HIS A 50 -12.94 1.89 -7.71
N GLU A 51 -11.87 2.70 -7.69
CA GLU A 51 -11.07 3.01 -8.87
C GLU A 51 -10.42 1.77 -9.50
N LEU A 52 -9.85 0.89 -8.67
CA LEU A 52 -9.25 -0.37 -9.16
C LEU A 52 -10.28 -1.24 -9.87
N LYS A 53 -11.50 -1.35 -9.32
CA LYS A 53 -12.59 -2.11 -9.94
C LYS A 53 -13.12 -1.43 -11.21
N ALA A 54 -13.35 -0.11 -11.16
CA ALA A 54 -13.85 0.67 -12.29
C ALA A 54 -12.91 0.60 -13.51
N ARG A 55 -11.61 0.47 -13.26
CA ARG A 55 -10.57 0.34 -14.30
C ARG A 55 -10.26 -1.11 -14.70
N GLY A 56 -10.93 -2.09 -14.09
CA GLY A 56 -10.68 -3.51 -14.33
C GLY A 56 -9.30 -3.98 -13.86
N LEU A 57 -8.70 -3.32 -12.88
CA LEU A 57 -7.37 -3.60 -12.35
C LEU A 57 -7.40 -4.42 -11.05
N TRP A 58 -8.54 -4.49 -10.36
CA TRP A 58 -8.68 -5.22 -9.10
C TRP A 58 -8.31 -6.70 -9.22
N GLU A 59 -8.97 -7.43 -10.12
CA GLU A 59 -8.72 -8.86 -10.33
C GLU A 59 -7.30 -9.15 -10.85
N PRO A 60 -6.75 -8.41 -11.84
CA PRO A 60 -5.36 -8.60 -12.29
C PRO A 60 -4.32 -8.47 -11.17
N VAL A 61 -4.45 -7.44 -10.32
CA VAL A 61 -3.50 -7.23 -9.20
C VAL A 61 -3.65 -8.30 -8.14
N ARG A 62 -4.90 -8.65 -7.82
CA ARG A 62 -5.17 -9.73 -6.85
C ARG A 62 -4.57 -11.06 -7.33
N ARG A 63 -4.77 -11.40 -8.60
CA ARG A 63 -4.20 -12.60 -9.21
C ARG A 63 -2.68 -12.57 -9.19
N TRP A 64 -2.07 -11.44 -9.57
CA TRP A 64 -0.62 -11.25 -9.51
C TRP A 64 -0.04 -11.63 -8.14
N GLY A 65 -0.65 -11.12 -7.06
CA GLY A 65 -0.21 -11.42 -5.70
C GLY A 65 -0.44 -12.89 -5.30
N LEU A 66 -1.58 -13.47 -5.66
CA LEU A 66 -1.89 -14.87 -5.38
C LEU A 66 -0.98 -15.85 -6.14
N ASP A 67 -0.49 -15.45 -7.31
CA ASP A 67 0.50 -16.21 -8.09
C ASP A 67 1.92 -16.11 -7.49
N GLY A 68 2.09 -15.43 -6.35
CA GLY A 68 3.38 -15.26 -5.67
C GLY A 68 4.35 -14.32 -6.39
N ARG A 69 3.86 -13.51 -7.33
CA ARG A 69 4.71 -12.59 -8.10
C ARG A 69 5.08 -11.37 -7.25
N PRO A 70 6.31 -10.82 -7.37
CA PRO A 70 6.75 -9.72 -6.52
C PRO A 70 5.85 -8.49 -6.61
N LEU A 71 5.30 -8.06 -5.47
CA LEU A 71 4.38 -6.93 -5.34
C LEU A 71 4.77 -6.08 -4.13
N LEU A 72 5.01 -4.79 -4.37
CA LEU A 72 5.28 -3.80 -3.33
C LEU A 72 4.10 -2.84 -3.19
N GLY A 73 3.45 -2.82 -2.03
CA GLY A 73 2.44 -1.82 -1.68
C GLY A 73 3.07 -0.61 -0.99
N LEU A 74 2.71 0.61 -1.39
CA LEU A 74 3.18 1.85 -0.75
C LEU A 74 2.00 2.66 -0.19
N CYS A 75 2.09 3.04 1.09
CA CYS A 75 1.04 3.77 1.81
C CYS A 75 -0.32 3.08 1.69
N LEU A 76 -1.31 3.68 1.01
CA LEU A 76 -2.62 3.06 0.81
C LEU A 76 -2.51 1.73 0.06
N GLY A 77 -1.55 1.60 -0.85
CA GLY A 77 -1.32 0.34 -1.55
C GLY A 77 -0.92 -0.80 -0.62
N ALA A 78 -0.17 -0.52 0.46
CA ALA A 78 0.16 -1.52 1.47
C ALA A 78 -1.08 -1.94 2.27
N GLN A 79 -1.95 -0.99 2.60
CA GLN A 79 -3.22 -1.26 3.30
C GLN A 79 -4.14 -2.16 2.48
N LEU A 80 -4.17 -1.97 1.16
CA LEU A 80 -4.97 -2.78 0.24
C LEU A 80 -4.47 -4.22 0.10
N LEU A 81 -3.23 -4.54 0.48
CA LEU A 81 -2.74 -5.93 0.45
C LEU A 81 -3.40 -6.81 1.51
N LEU A 82 -3.92 -6.21 2.59
CA LEU A 82 -4.58 -6.90 3.69
C LEU A 82 -5.96 -7.47 3.30
N ASP A 83 -6.66 -8.10 4.23
CA ASP A 83 -8.04 -8.58 4.01
C ASP A 83 -9.06 -7.44 3.91
N GLY A 84 -8.79 -6.30 4.54
CA GLY A 84 -9.66 -5.13 4.49
C GLY A 84 -9.22 -3.97 5.36
N SER A 85 -10.04 -2.92 5.37
CA SER A 85 -9.82 -1.69 6.13
C SER A 85 -11.05 -1.33 6.96
N ASP A 86 -10.81 -0.77 8.15
CA ASP A 86 -11.85 -0.13 8.97
C ASP A 86 -12.32 1.17 8.33
N GLU A 87 -11.51 1.76 7.45
CA GLU A 87 -11.90 2.93 6.66
C GLU A 87 -13.03 2.55 5.69
N GLY A 88 -14.26 2.91 6.06
CA GLY A 88 -15.46 2.62 5.28
C GLY A 88 -15.75 1.12 5.10
N GLY A 89 -15.14 0.24 5.90
CA GLY A 89 -15.32 -1.21 5.79
C GLY A 89 -14.84 -1.80 4.46
N ALA A 90 -13.91 -1.13 3.77
CA ALA A 90 -13.47 -1.52 2.44
C ALA A 90 -12.81 -2.91 2.43
N PRO A 91 -13.08 -3.76 1.42
CA PRO A 91 -12.35 -5.00 1.24
C PRO A 91 -10.91 -4.71 0.78
N GLY A 92 -9.97 -5.55 1.17
CA GLY A 92 -8.63 -5.57 0.63
C GLY A 92 -8.49 -6.67 -0.42
N LEU A 93 -7.30 -6.79 -0.99
CA LEU A 93 -6.94 -7.81 -1.97
C LEU A 93 -6.87 -9.20 -1.33
N GLY A 94 -6.70 -9.27 0.00
CA GLY A 94 -6.62 -10.52 0.76
C GLY A 94 -5.36 -11.32 0.42
N LEU A 95 -4.23 -10.63 0.29
CA LEU A 95 -2.92 -11.22 -0.01
C LEU A 95 -2.12 -11.47 1.27
N ILE A 96 -2.37 -10.67 2.29
CA ILE A 96 -1.76 -10.77 3.62
C ILE A 96 -2.90 -10.81 4.63
N ALA A 97 -2.89 -11.83 5.51
CA ALA A 97 -3.88 -11.93 6.57
C ALA A 97 -3.75 -10.74 7.52
N GLY A 98 -4.86 -10.02 7.75
CA GLY A 98 -4.86 -8.83 8.60
C GLY A 98 -5.83 -7.76 8.16
N ARG A 99 -5.85 -6.65 8.90
CA ARG A 99 -6.77 -5.53 8.66
C ARG A 99 -6.12 -4.18 8.90
N CYS A 100 -6.40 -3.22 8.03
CA CYS A 100 -6.01 -1.84 8.25
C CYS A 100 -6.95 -1.20 9.27
N ARG A 101 -6.45 -0.85 10.46
CA ARG A 101 -7.25 -0.36 11.59
C ARG A 101 -7.10 1.13 11.79
N ALA A 102 -8.16 1.77 12.28
CA ALA A 102 -8.05 3.14 12.74
C ALA A 102 -7.07 3.21 13.93
N PHE A 103 -6.31 4.30 14.03
CA PHE A 103 -5.57 4.57 15.26
C PHE A 103 -6.55 4.76 16.43
N PRO A 104 -6.23 4.25 17.64
CA PRO A 104 -7.03 4.52 18.81
C PRO A 104 -7.00 6.02 19.12
N ALA A 105 -8.15 6.56 19.55
CA ALA A 105 -8.29 7.98 19.90
C ALA A 105 -7.44 8.39 21.12
N VAL A 106 -7.06 7.42 21.96
CA VAL A 106 -6.24 7.61 23.15
C VAL A 106 -5.07 6.64 23.09
N ALA A 107 -3.87 7.13 23.37
CA ALA A 107 -2.64 6.35 23.52
C ALA A 107 -1.81 6.96 24.66
N ASP A 108 -1.09 6.13 25.41
CA ASP A 108 -0.16 6.55 26.46
C ASP A 108 -0.74 7.54 27.49
N GLY A 109 -2.02 7.34 27.84
CA GLY A 109 -2.72 8.16 28.84
C GLY A 109 -3.25 9.52 28.34
N GLY A 110 -3.17 9.80 27.03
CA GLY A 110 -3.63 11.06 26.45
C GLY A 110 -4.25 10.92 25.06
N PRO A 111 -4.84 12.00 24.52
CA PRO A 111 -5.38 12.00 23.17
C PRO A 111 -4.28 11.79 22.15
N ARG A 112 -4.48 10.84 21.23
CA ARG A 112 -3.55 10.61 20.12
C ARG A 112 -3.86 11.58 18.98
N GLN A 113 -2.82 12.24 18.47
CA GLN A 113 -2.94 13.03 17.25
C GLN A 113 -3.04 12.10 16.04
N VAL A 114 -4.13 12.23 15.28
CA VAL A 114 -4.42 11.47 14.07
C VAL A 114 -4.78 12.46 12.97
N PRO A 115 -4.21 12.37 11.76
CA PRO A 115 -3.28 11.33 11.31
C PRO A 115 -1.88 11.43 11.95
N HIS A 116 -1.16 10.31 11.98
CA HIS A 116 0.27 10.29 12.27
C HIS A 116 0.99 10.98 11.10
N ILE A 117 1.64 12.12 11.38
CA ILE A 117 2.39 12.91 10.40
C ILE A 117 3.78 13.19 10.98
N GLY A 118 4.83 12.80 10.26
CA GLY A 118 6.20 13.15 10.60
C GLY A 118 7.22 12.07 10.30
N TRP A 119 8.47 12.34 10.65
CA TRP A 119 9.55 11.37 10.60
C TRP A 119 9.47 10.47 11.84
N ASN A 120 9.58 9.16 11.62
CA ASN A 120 9.60 8.16 12.68
C ASN A 120 10.57 7.03 12.32
N GLU A 121 11.10 6.37 13.33
CA GLU A 121 12.09 5.31 13.18
C GLU A 121 11.41 4.01 12.73
N VAL A 122 11.93 3.41 11.66
CA VAL A 122 11.61 2.07 11.20
C VAL A 122 12.71 1.14 11.65
N ARG A 123 12.33 0.06 12.33
CA ARG A 123 13.25 -1.00 12.76
C ARG A 123 13.00 -2.25 11.93
N THR A 124 14.07 -2.81 11.41
CA THR A 124 14.11 -4.06 10.63
C THR A 124 15.23 -4.94 11.14
N ASP A 125 15.28 -6.20 10.70
CA ASP A 125 16.40 -7.10 11.02
C ASP A 125 17.76 -6.58 10.49
N ALA A 126 17.73 -5.70 9.48
CA ALA A 126 18.93 -5.08 8.90
C ALA A 126 19.36 -3.78 9.61
N GLY A 127 18.59 -3.28 10.59
CA GLY A 127 18.88 -2.06 11.33
C GLY A 127 17.71 -1.08 11.40
N ALA A 128 18.01 0.13 11.86
CA ALA A 128 17.04 1.22 12.03
C ALA A 128 17.32 2.38 11.06
N PHE A 129 16.25 3.01 10.55
CA PHE A 129 16.33 4.20 9.71
C PHE A 129 15.07 5.06 9.89
N ASP A 130 15.17 6.35 9.61
CA ASP A 130 14.01 7.25 9.66
C ASP A 130 13.21 7.21 8.35
N ALA A 131 11.89 7.13 8.46
CA ALA A 131 10.96 7.25 7.33
C ALA A 131 9.89 8.29 7.63
N TYR A 132 9.36 8.91 6.57
CA TYR A 132 8.26 9.88 6.68
C TYR A 132 6.90 9.19 6.59
N PHE A 133 6.05 9.46 7.57
CA PHE A 133 4.71 8.89 7.70
C PHE A 133 3.64 9.97 7.54
N VAL A 134 2.55 9.62 6.86
CA VAL A 134 1.31 10.40 6.78
C VAL A 134 0.11 9.45 6.63
N HIS A 135 -0.48 9.02 7.74
CA HIS A 135 -1.57 8.04 7.72
C HIS A 135 -2.49 8.12 8.95
N GLY A 136 -3.78 7.86 8.74
CA GLY A 136 -4.79 7.77 9.81
C GLY A 136 -5.09 6.34 10.28
N PHE A 137 -4.59 5.34 9.55
CA PHE A 137 -4.81 3.92 9.79
C PHE A 137 -3.48 3.17 9.81
N TRP A 138 -3.43 2.04 10.51
CA TRP A 138 -2.23 1.22 10.66
C TRP A 138 -2.52 -0.25 10.29
N LEU A 139 -1.49 -0.96 9.86
CA LEU A 139 -1.61 -2.35 9.41
C LEU A 139 -1.56 -3.28 10.62
N ASP A 140 -2.70 -3.88 10.97
CA ASP A 140 -2.78 -4.97 11.96
C ASP A 140 -2.64 -6.31 11.21
N ALA A 141 -1.40 -6.74 11.04
CA ALA A 141 -1.02 -7.97 10.36
C ALA A 141 0.19 -8.59 11.05
N ASP A 142 0.38 -9.91 10.88
CA ASP A 142 1.57 -10.59 11.36
C ASP A 142 2.80 -10.05 10.61
N PRO A 143 3.81 -9.48 11.29
CA PRO A 143 5.04 -9.03 10.65
C PRO A 143 5.74 -10.15 9.85
N ALA A 144 5.59 -11.42 10.25
CA ALA A 144 6.17 -12.56 9.53
C ALA A 144 5.47 -12.87 8.21
N ALA A 145 4.27 -12.34 7.99
CA ALA A 145 3.54 -12.46 6.72
C ALA A 145 3.95 -11.38 5.70
N VAL A 146 4.83 -10.44 6.09
CA VAL A 146 5.38 -9.38 5.23
C VAL A 146 6.84 -9.74 4.94
N THR A 147 7.11 -10.14 3.70
CA THR A 147 8.44 -10.57 3.21
C THR A 147 9.22 -9.43 2.57
#